data_AF-A0ABD0N7P9-F1
#
_entry.id   AF-A0ABD0N7P9-F1
#
_cell.length_a   1.000
_cell.length_b   1.000
_cell.length_c   1.000
_cell.angle_alpha   90.00
_cell.angle_beta   90.00
_cell.angle_gamma   90.00
#
_symmetry.space_group_name_H-M   'P 1'
#
loop_
_entity.id
_entity.type
_entity.pdbx_description
1 polymer ?
#
loop_
_entity_poly.entity_id
_entity_poly.type
_entity_poly.pdbx_seq_one_letter_code
_entity_poly.pdbx_strand_id
1 'polypeptide(L)' 'LKTIVGALIQSVKKLSDVMILTVFCLSVFALIGLQLFMGNLRHKCVIWPINITELYQANGSHAFNWEEYIMNE' A
#
# COMPACT_ATOMS: atom_id res chain seq x y z
N LEU A 1 -25.11 33.20 7.43
CA LEU A 1 -24.19 32.06 7.62
C LEU A 1 -24.80 30.91 8.43
N LYS A 2 -25.11 31.07 9.74
CA LYS A 2 -25.62 29.99 10.62
C LYS A 2 -26.72 29.10 10.01
N THR A 3 -27.67 29.68 9.28
CA THR A 3 -28.77 28.97 8.59
C THR A 3 -28.30 27.92 7.58
N ILE A 4 -27.23 28.20 6.82
CA ILE A 4 -26.67 27.29 5.81
C ILE A 4 -26.06 26.07 6.50
N VAL A 5 -25.32 26.30 7.59
CA VAL A 5 -24.71 25.23 8.40
C VAL A 5 -25.79 24.34 9.02
N GLY A 6 -26.90 24.92 9.51
CA GLY A 6 -28.05 24.18 10.01
C GLY A 6 -28.70 23.27 8.94
N ALA A 7 -28.95 23.80 7.75
CA ALA A 7 -29.49 23.03 6.64
C ALA A 7 -28.53 21.90 6.21
N LEU A 8 -27.22 22.16 6.18
CA LEU A 8 -26.20 21.16 5.86
C LEU A 8 -26.17 20.01 6.88
N ILE A 9 -26.20 20.32 8.18
CA ILE A 9 -26.26 19.33 9.27
C ILE A 9 -27.53 18.48 9.16
N GLN A 10 -28.68 19.11 8.87
CA GLN A 10 -29.95 18.39 8.71
C GLN A 10 -29.94 17.45 7.49
N SER A 11 -29.27 17.82 6.40
CA SER A 11 -29.05 16.97 5.22
C SER A 11 -28.11 15.80 5.52
N VAL A 12 -26.96 16.04 6.16
CA VAL A 12 -26.03 14.97 6.58
C VAL A 12 -26.72 13.97 7.51
N LYS A 13 -27.59 14.45 8.42
CA LYS A 13 -28.38 13.61 9.33
C LYS A 13 -29.54 12.84 8.65
N LYS A 14 -29.83 13.10 7.37
CA LYS A 14 -30.67 12.26 6.51
C LYS A 14 -29.88 11.26 5.66
N LEU A 15 -28.60 11.53 5.41
CA LEU A 15 -27.69 10.68 4.62
C LEU A 15 -26.90 9.66 5.48
N SER A 16 -27.01 9.70 6.80
CA SER A 16 -26.24 8.86 7.72
C SER A 16 -26.38 7.35 7.47
N ASP A 17 -27.55 6.90 7.02
CA ASP A 17 -27.82 5.51 6.66
C ASP A 17 -26.94 5.04 5.48
N VAL A 18 -26.90 5.84 4.40
CA VAL A 18 -26.04 5.61 3.23
C VAL A 18 -24.54 5.69 3.60
N MET A 19 -24.18 6.58 4.51
CA MET A 19 -22.81 6.68 5.05
C MET A 19 -22.40 5.42 5.83
N ILE A 20 -23.31 4.83 6.61
CA ILE A 20 -23.05 3.57 7.35
C ILE A 20 -22.94 2.40 6.36
N LEU A 21 -23.85 2.30 5.39
CA LEU A 21 -23.83 1.26 4.35
C LEU A 21 -22.53 1.29 3.54
N THR A 22 -22.09 2.47 3.12
CA THR A 22 -20.84 2.61 2.35
C THR A 22 -19.60 2.27 3.19
N VAL A 23 -19.52 2.70 4.46
CA VAL A 23 -18.43 2.30 5.37
C VAL A 23 -18.42 0.79 5.63
N PHE A 24 -19.59 0.16 5.76
CA PHE A 24 -19.70 -1.30 5.92
C PHE A 24 -19.21 -2.06 4.67
N CYS A 25 -19.68 -1.68 3.48
CA CYS A 25 -19.21 -2.30 2.23
C CYS A 25 -17.69 -2.11 2.04
N LEU A 26 -17.18 -0.90 2.30
CA LEU A 26 -15.74 -0.62 2.20
C LEU A 26 -14.90 -1.43 3.21
N SER A 27 -15.37 -1.63 4.44
CA SER A 27 -14.63 -2.44 5.42
C SER A 27 -14.61 -3.92 5.05
N VAL A 28 -15.71 -4.47 4.54
CA VAL A 28 -15.76 -5.85 4.01
C VAL A 28 -14.82 -6.02 2.82
N PHE A 29 -14.85 -5.11 1.84
CA PHE A 29 -13.93 -5.17 0.70
C PHE A 29 -12.46 -4.95 1.11
N ALA A 30 -12.19 -4.09 2.09
CA ALA A 30 -10.83 -3.88 2.61
C ALA A 30 -10.29 -5.13 3.34
N LEU A 31 -11.12 -5.83 4.12
CA LEU A 31 -10.73 -7.08 4.77
C LEU A 31 -10.44 -8.20 3.75
N ILE A 32 -11.28 -8.34 2.71
CA ILE A 32 -11.06 -9.31 1.63
C ILE A 32 -9.80 -8.95 0.83
N GLY A 33 -9.66 -7.70 0.43
CA GLY A 33 -8.50 -7.20 -0.30
C GLY A 33 -7.19 -7.35 0.47
N LEU A 34 -7.18 -7.02 1.77
CA LEU A 34 -6.01 -7.21 2.63
C LEU A 34 -5.56 -8.68 2.65
N GLN A 35 -6.49 -9.63 2.79
CA GLN A 35 -6.18 -11.06 2.81
C GLN A 35 -5.69 -11.58 1.45
N LEU A 36 -6.25 -11.09 0.34
CA LEU A 36 -5.84 -11.48 -1.02
C LEU A 36 -4.50 -10.86 -1.46
N PHE A 37 -4.15 -9.68 -0.96
CA PHE A 37 -2.99 -8.90 -1.40
C PHE A 37 -1.87 -8.78 -0.35
N MET A 38 -2.01 -9.45 0.80
CA MET A 38 -0.97 -9.52 1.84
C MET A 38 0.34 -10.06 1.26
N GLY A 39 1.42 -9.29 1.39
CA GLY A 39 2.74 -9.62 0.84
C GLY A 39 2.88 -9.48 -0.68
N ASN A 40 1.84 -9.75 -1.46
CA ASN A 40 1.93 -9.81 -2.93
C ASN A 40 2.42 -8.50 -3.58
N LEU A 41 2.11 -7.33 -3.02
CA LEU A 41 2.60 -6.03 -3.53
C LEU A 41 4.07 -5.73 -3.15
N ARG A 42 4.71 -6.53 -2.28
CA ARG A 42 6.13 -6.40 -1.91
C ARG A 42 7.06 -7.29 -2.75
N HIS A 43 6.55 -7.93 -3.81
CA HIS A 43 7.37 -8.72 -4.73
C HIS A 43 8.32 -7.79 -5.52
N LYS A 44 9.61 -7.79 -5.14
CA LYS A 44 10.68 -7.11 -5.88
C LYS A 44 11.29 -8.08 -6.89
N CYS A 45 11.40 -7.68 -8.16
CA CYS A 45 12.03 -8.51 -9.19
C CYS A 45 13.55 -8.50 -9.02
N VAL A 46 14.12 -9.63 -8.59
CA VAL A 46 15.57 -9.87 -8.52
C VAL A 46 16.09 -10.45 -9.83
N ILE A 47 17.28 -10.03 -10.25
CA ILE A 47 17.97 -10.63 -11.40
C ILE A 47 18.80 -11.83 -10.93
N TRP A 48 18.57 -13.00 -11.54
CA TRP A 48 19.25 -14.25 -11.18
C TRP A 48 19.43 -15.14 -12.42
N PRO A 49 20.59 -15.77 -12.63
CA PRO A 49 21.81 -15.68 -11.83
C PRO A 49 22.48 -14.31 -11.93
N ILE A 50 23.18 -13.92 -10.87
CA ILE A 50 24.08 -12.76 -10.91
C ILE A 50 25.20 -13.10 -11.90
N ASN A 51 25.46 -12.23 -12.87
CA ASN A 51 26.69 -12.32 -13.64
C ASN A 51 27.86 -11.95 -12.70
N ILE A 52 28.49 -12.94 -12.06
CA ILE A 52 29.56 -12.72 -11.07
C ILE A 52 30.72 -11.87 -11.63
N THR A 53 30.85 -11.84 -12.96
CA THR A 53 31.74 -10.98 -13.74
C THR A 53 31.57 -9.48 -13.49
N GLU A 54 30.39 -9.05 -13.02
CA GLU A 54 30.05 -7.65 -12.69
C GLU A 54 30.03 -7.40 -11.17
N LEU A 55 29.95 -8.46 -10.37
CA LEU A 55 29.92 -8.42 -8.90
C LEU A 55 31.31 -8.12 -8.32
N TYR A 56 32.38 -8.48 -9.04
CA TYR A 56 33.77 -8.25 -8.66
C TYR A 56 34.42 -7.04 -9.36
N GLN A 57 34.03 -5.82 -8.97
CA GLN A 57 34.77 -4.60 -9.29
C GLN A 57 36.29 -4.84 -9.11
N ALA A 58 37.13 -4.45 -10.07
CA ALA A 58 38.54 -4.88 -10.17
C ALA A 58 39.44 -4.56 -8.94
N ASN A 59 38.94 -3.78 -7.98
CA ASN A 59 39.57 -3.48 -6.69
C ASN A 59 39.12 -4.42 -5.54
N GLY A 60 38.39 -5.51 -5.84
CA GLY A 60 37.96 -6.51 -4.85
C GLY A 60 36.73 -6.13 -4.01
N SER A 61 36.00 -5.08 -4.37
CA SER A 61 34.80 -4.62 -3.65
C SER A 61 33.52 -5.25 -4.19
N HIS A 62 32.69 -5.77 -3.29
CA HIS A 62 31.40 -6.42 -3.57
C HIS A 62 30.35 -5.44 -4.11
N ALA A 63 29.97 -5.56 -5.39
CA ALA A 63 29.18 -4.54 -6.10
C ALA A 63 27.64 -4.63 -5.93
N PHE A 64 27.08 -5.71 -5.38
CA PHE A 64 25.63 -5.92 -5.24
C PHE A 64 25.28 -6.42 -3.82
N ASN A 65 24.90 -5.50 -2.92
CA ASN A 65 24.71 -5.77 -1.48
C ASN A 65 23.27 -6.19 -1.13
N TRP A 66 23.02 -7.49 -0.92
CA TRP A 66 21.65 -7.98 -0.69
C TRP A 66 21.07 -7.67 0.69
N GLU A 67 21.88 -7.38 1.72
CA GLU A 67 21.34 -6.81 2.97
C GLU A 67 20.68 -5.45 2.67
N GLU A 68 21.34 -4.61 1.87
CA GLU A 68 20.81 -3.30 1.46
C GLU A 68 19.62 -3.42 0.50
N TYR A 69 19.64 -4.33 -0.48
CA TYR A 69 18.49 -4.54 -1.39
C TYR A 69 17.24 -5.09 -0.66
N ILE A 70 17.42 -5.97 0.33
CA ILE A 70 16.32 -6.56 1.11
C ILE A 70 15.79 -5.55 2.14
N MET A 71 16.67 -4.79 2.79
CA MET A 71 16.31 -3.87 3.89
C MET A 71 15.93 -2.46 3.42
N ASN A 72 16.20 -2.09 2.17
CA ASN A 72 15.67 -0.87 1.56
C ASN A 72 14.18 -1.07 1.24
N GLU A 73 13.31 -0.58 2.13
CA GLU A 73 11.85 -0.75 2.13
C GLU A 73 11.15 -0.16 0.88
#